data_AF-A0A3D5ELG4-F1
#
_entry.id   AF-A0A3D5ELG4-F1
#
_cell.length_a   1.000
_cell.length_b   1.000
_cell.length_c   1.000
_cell.angle_alpha   90.00
_cell.angle_beta   90.00
_cell.angle_gamma   90.00
#
_symmetry.space_group_name_H-M   'P 1'
#
loop_
_entity.id
_entity.type
_entity.pdbx_description
1 polymer ?
#
loop_
_entity_poly.entity_id
_entity_poly.type
_entity_poly.pdbx_seq_one_letter_code
_entity_poly.pdbx_strand_id
1 'polypeptide(L)'
;QQGKRPLFIFLDGTWREAKKMIRKSPYLDNLPVLSITPEKLSDYRLRVAPHEHQLGTAEVAIMVLALAGEVDATQKLETHFIKFRDAYLLGKRNKGRPE
;
A
#
# COMPACT_ATOMS: atom_id res chain seq x y z
N GLN A 1 -10.45 -24.24 9.28
CA GLN A 1 -11.18 -23.98 8.01
C GLN A 1 -10.13 -23.88 6.90
N GLN A 2 -10.01 -24.89 6.04
CA GLN A 2 -9.04 -24.91 4.94
C GLN A 2 -9.79 -24.57 3.64
N GLY A 3 -9.33 -23.55 2.89
CA GLY A 3 -9.86 -23.21 1.56
C GLY A 3 -10.70 -21.93 1.41
N LYS A 4 -10.79 -21.03 2.40
CA LYS A 4 -11.43 -19.73 2.19
C LYS A 4 -10.42 -18.70 1.68
N ARG A 5 -10.80 -17.94 0.64
CA ARG A 5 -10.00 -16.83 0.12
C ARG A 5 -9.86 -15.75 1.20
N PRO A 6 -8.63 -15.33 1.57
CA PRO A 6 -8.43 -14.24 2.52
C PRO A 6 -9.07 -12.93 2.03
N LEU A 7 -9.68 -12.18 2.94
CA LEU A 7 -10.20 -10.83 2.71
C LEU A 7 -9.33 -9.83 3.46
N PHE A 8 -8.74 -8.89 2.73
CA PHE A 8 -7.98 -7.79 3.31
C PHE A 8 -8.81 -6.50 3.24
N ILE A 9 -8.82 -5.76 4.35
CA ILE A 9 -9.51 -4.47 4.46
C ILE A 9 -8.43 -3.41 4.64
N PHE A 10 -8.38 -2.47 3.70
CA PHE A 10 -7.47 -1.32 3.74
C PHE A 10 -8.29 -0.09 4.06
N LEU A 11 -7.85 0.67 5.07
CA LEU A 11 -8.46 1.95 5.39
C LEU A 11 -7.62 3.04 4.72
N ASP A 12 -8.13 3.55 3.60
CA ASP A 12 -7.45 4.54 2.79
C ASP A 12 -7.74 5.96 3.28
N GLY A 13 -6.67 6.72 3.49
CA GLY A 13 -6.73 8.08 3.99
C GLY A 13 -5.43 8.48 4.68
N THR A 14 -5.36 9.71 5.15
CA THR A 14 -4.26 10.13 6.03
C THR A 14 -4.26 9.29 7.31
N TRP A 15 -3.13 9.19 7.99
CA TRP A 15 -3.01 8.50 9.28
C TRP A 15 -4.10 8.89 10.30
N ARG A 16 -4.45 10.19 10.34
CA ARG A 16 -5.52 10.71 11.21
C ARG A 16 -6.89 10.20 10.81
N GLU A 17 -7.16 10.09 9.51
CA GLU A 17 -8.43 9.60 8.97
C GLU A 17 -8.56 8.09 9.16
N ALA A 18 -7.55 7.30 8.84
CA ALA A 18 -7.55 5.86 9.05
C ALA A 18 -7.77 5.52 10.54
N LYS A 19 -7.07 6.20 11.46
CA LYS A 19 -7.28 6.04 12.91
C LYS A 19 -8.71 6.41 13.33
N LYS A 20 -9.29 7.45 12.73
CA LYS A 20 -10.68 7.86 12.98
C LYS A 20 -11.66 6.84 12.44
N MET A 21 -11.40 6.24 11.27
CA MET A 21 -12.23 5.19 10.68
C MET A 21 -12.25 3.95 11.58
N ILE A 22 -11.09 3.44 12.01
CA ILE A 22 -11.01 2.31 12.97
C ILE A 22 -11.84 2.60 14.20
N ARG A 23 -11.58 3.74 14.87
CA ARG A 23 -12.29 4.12 16.10
C ARG A 23 -13.81 4.27 15.93
N LYS A 24 -14.27 4.62 14.73
CA LYS A 24 -15.69 4.83 14.42
C LYS A 24 -16.38 3.58 13.84
N SER A 25 -15.65 2.49 13.68
CA SER A 25 -16.15 1.25 13.10
C SER A 25 -16.03 0.09 14.10
N PRO A 26 -16.88 0.03 15.15
CA PRO A 26 -16.81 -1.04 16.16
C PRO A 26 -16.93 -2.45 15.59
N TYR A 27 -17.54 -2.60 14.42
CA TYR A 27 -17.63 -3.87 13.70
C TYR A 27 -16.26 -4.42 13.24
N LEU A 28 -15.21 -3.59 13.25
CA LEU A 28 -13.83 -4.00 12.93
C LEU A 28 -13.03 -4.44 14.16
N ASP A 29 -13.50 -4.16 15.38
CA ASP A 29 -12.72 -4.33 16.62
C ASP A 29 -12.28 -5.78 16.86
N ASN A 30 -13.06 -6.74 16.38
CA ASN A 30 -12.80 -8.18 16.55
C ASN A 30 -11.97 -8.78 15.40
N LEU A 31 -11.62 -8.00 14.37
CA LEU A 31 -10.85 -8.50 13.24
C LEU A 31 -9.34 -8.48 13.54
N PRO A 32 -8.58 -9.49 13.07
CA PRO A 32 -7.14 -9.48 13.23
C PRO A 32 -6.50 -8.32 12.46
N VAL A 33 -5.56 -7.61 13.09
CA VAL A 33 -4.83 -6.50 12.49
C VAL A 33 -3.47 -6.98 12.01
N LEU A 34 -3.18 -6.76 10.73
CA LEU A 34 -1.87 -7.02 10.13
C LEU A 34 -1.01 -5.77 10.19
N SER A 35 0.10 -5.82 10.90
CA SER A 35 1.08 -4.73 10.95
C SER A 35 2.19 -4.97 9.91
N ILE A 36 2.33 -4.02 8.99
CA ILE A 36 3.36 -4.03 7.95
C ILE A 36 4.39 -2.96 8.33
N THR A 37 5.61 -3.37 8.72
CA THR A 37 6.67 -2.43 9.12
C THR A 37 7.64 -2.16 7.96
N PRO A 38 8.15 -0.92 7.82
CA PRO A 38 9.09 -0.54 6.79
C PRO A 38 10.37 -1.38 6.73
N GLU A 39 10.88 -1.86 7.87
CA GLU A 39 12.12 -2.65 7.90
C GLU A 39 11.98 -4.01 7.20
N LYS A 40 10.74 -4.52 7.05
CA LYS A 40 10.49 -5.75 6.27
C LYS A 40 10.36 -5.50 4.76
N LEU A 41 10.30 -4.24 4.31
CA LEU A 41 10.29 -3.93 2.87
C LEU A 41 11.65 -4.10 2.21
N SER A 42 12.75 -3.86 2.92
CA SER A 42 14.09 -4.03 2.36
C SER A 42 14.38 -5.48 1.97
N ASP A 43 13.86 -6.44 2.75
CA ASP A 43 13.98 -7.87 2.45
C ASP A 43 13.09 -8.28 1.28
N TYR A 44 11.94 -7.62 1.12
CA TYR A 44 10.94 -7.94 0.12
C TYR A 44 11.10 -7.13 -1.17
N ARG A 45 12.34 -6.93 -1.66
CA ARG A 45 12.75 -6.51 -3.03
C ARG A 45 11.97 -5.38 -3.75
N LEU A 46 11.06 -4.70 -3.09
CA LEU A 46 10.38 -3.51 -3.58
C LEU A 46 11.41 -2.40 -3.51
N ARG A 47 11.97 -2.02 -4.66
CA ARG A 47 12.91 -0.91 -4.77
C ARG A 47 12.26 0.31 -4.14
N VAL A 48 12.77 0.64 -2.95
CA VAL A 48 12.31 1.72 -2.08
C VAL A 48 12.10 2.98 -2.92
N ALA A 49 10.87 3.51 -2.90
CA ALA A 49 10.61 4.84 -3.42
C ALA A 49 11.52 5.84 -2.66
N PRO A 50 12.11 6.84 -3.32
CA PRO A 50 13.18 7.67 -2.73
C PRO A 50 12.72 8.61 -1.61
N HIS A 51 11.49 8.49 -1.10
CA HIS A 51 11.03 9.21 0.07
C HIS A 51 10.61 8.27 1.19
N GLU A 52 11.47 8.29 2.18
CA GLU A 52 11.46 7.61 3.46
C GLU A 52 10.16 7.88 4.29
N HIS A 53 9.63 6.79 4.85
CA HIS A 53 8.76 6.71 6.04
C HIS A 53 7.24 6.78 5.92
N GLN A 54 6.63 6.91 4.73
CA GLN A 54 5.17 6.77 4.59
C GLN A 54 4.80 5.89 3.39
N LEU A 55 4.47 4.64 3.67
CA LEU A 55 3.95 3.72 2.66
C LEU A 55 2.55 4.18 2.24
N GLY A 56 2.34 4.36 0.94
CA GLY A 56 1.01 4.55 0.39
C GLY A 56 0.19 3.25 0.47
N THR A 57 -1.14 3.38 0.41
CA THR A 57 -2.08 2.25 0.43
C THR A 57 -1.74 1.17 -0.61
N ALA A 58 -1.29 1.58 -1.81
CA ALA A 58 -0.89 0.67 -2.87
C ALA A 58 0.36 -0.15 -2.54
N GLU A 59 1.37 0.45 -1.89
CA GLU A 59 2.61 -0.23 -1.49
C GLU A 59 2.31 -1.31 -0.44
N VAL A 60 1.49 -0.96 0.56
CA VAL A 60 1.03 -1.92 1.57
C VAL A 60 0.25 -3.05 0.91
N ALA A 61 -0.62 -2.76 -0.06
CA ALA A 61 -1.39 -3.78 -0.77
C ALA A 61 -0.49 -4.76 -1.55
N ILE A 62 0.55 -4.29 -2.23
CA ILE A 62 1.53 -5.15 -2.92
C ILE A 62 2.18 -6.12 -1.93
N MET A 63 2.60 -5.63 -0.76
CA MET A 63 3.22 -6.48 0.26
C MET A 63 2.27 -7.54 0.82
N VAL A 64 1.03 -7.13 1.10
CA VAL A 64 0.02 -8.04 1.65
C VAL A 64 -0.30 -9.15 0.65
N LEU A 65 -0.41 -8.84 -0.64
CA LEU A 65 -0.59 -9.85 -1.69
C LEU A 65 0.60 -10.81 -1.76
N ALA A 66 1.82 -10.30 -1.64
CA ALA A 66 3.01 -11.14 -1.67
C ALA A 66 3.10 -12.07 -0.46
N LEU A 67 2.78 -11.57 0.75
CA LEU A 67 2.67 -12.38 1.97
C LEU A 67 1.57 -13.43 1.88
N ALA A 68 0.51 -13.16 1.13
CA ALA A 68 -0.57 -14.11 0.87
C ALA A 68 -0.21 -15.15 -0.21
N GLY A 69 0.96 -15.06 -0.85
CA GLY A 69 1.38 -15.94 -1.95
C GLY A 69 0.74 -15.60 -3.30
N GLU A 70 0.08 -14.45 -3.42
CA GLU A 70 -0.61 -13.99 -4.64
C GLU A 70 0.39 -13.32 -5.59
N VAL A 71 1.29 -14.13 -6.17
CA VAL A 71 2.43 -13.65 -6.98
C VAL A 71 1.99 -12.85 -8.20
N ASP A 72 1.01 -13.36 -8.96
CA ASP A 72 0.51 -12.69 -10.17
C ASP A 72 -0.14 -11.33 -9.86
N ALA A 73 -0.96 -11.27 -8.81
CA ALA A 73 -1.60 -10.03 -8.38
C ALA A 73 -0.57 -9.00 -7.89
N THR A 74 0.43 -9.47 -7.13
CA THR A 74 1.56 -8.66 -6.66
C THR A 74 2.28 -8.00 -7.83
N GLN A 75 2.70 -8.79 -8.83
CA GLN A 75 3.45 -8.28 -9.98
C GLN A 75 2.63 -7.28 -10.81
N LYS A 76 1.34 -7.55 -11.02
CA LYS A 76 0.44 -6.68 -11.78
C LYS A 76 0.26 -5.33 -11.08
N LEU A 77 -0.01 -5.35 -9.77
CA LEU A 77 -0.21 -4.14 -8.99
C LEU A 77 1.08 -3.31 -8.90
N GLU A 78 2.22 -3.94 -8.63
CA GLU A 78 3.52 -3.28 -8.60
C GLU A 78 3.85 -2.61 -9.93
N THR A 79 3.69 -3.33 -11.04
CA THR A 79 3.95 -2.79 -12.38
C THR A 79 3.07 -1.59 -12.69
N HIS A 80 1.79 -1.66 -12.32
CA HIS A 80 0.85 -0.56 -12.51
C HIS A 80 1.22 0.65 -11.65
N PHE A 81 1.56 0.41 -10.38
CA PHE A 81 1.95 1.45 -9.44
C PHE A 81 3.20 2.21 -9.89
N ILE A 82 4.24 1.51 -10.35
CA ILE A 82 5.47 2.13 -10.89
C ILE A 82 5.13 3.02 -12.09
N LYS A 83 4.36 2.52 -13.07
CA LYS A 83 3.96 3.29 -14.25
C LYS A 83 3.16 4.54 -13.88
N PHE A 84 2.20 4.41 -12.95
CA PHE A 84 1.41 5.53 -12.47
C PHE A 84 2.30 6.58 -11.80
N ARG A 85 3.20 6.17 -10.91
CA ARG A 85 4.13 7.05 -10.20
C ARG A 85 5.04 7.81 -11.17
N ASP A 86 5.61 7.11 -12.15
CA ASP A 86 6.51 7.71 -13.14
C ASP A 86 5.77 8.76 -13.98
N ALA A 87 4.56 8.45 -14.45
CA ALA A 87 3.72 9.39 -15.19
C ALA A 87 3.32 10.60 -14.32
N TYR A 88 2.98 10.38 -13.05
CA TYR A 88 2.66 11.45 -12.11
C TYR A 88 3.83 12.40 -11.87
N LEU A 89 5.04 11.86 -11.68
CA LEU A 89 6.26 12.66 -11.49
C LEU A 89 6.61 13.48 -12.73
N LEU A 90 6.47 12.89 -13.92
CA LEU A 90 6.65 13.61 -15.20
C LEU A 90 5.64 14.75 -15.32
N GLY A 91 4.37 14.52 -14.99
CA GLY A 91 3.32 15.54 -15.01
C GLY A 91 3.52 16.66 -13.97
N LYS A 92 4.05 16.32 -12.78
CA LYS A 92 4.36 17.30 -11.74
C LYS A 92 5.54 18.20 -12.10
N ARG A 93 6.57 17.66 -12.78
CA ARG A 93 7.76 18.42 -13.19
C ARG A 93 7.43 19.56 -14.17
N ASN A 94 6.32 19.44 -14.89
CA ASN A 94 5.86 20.45 -15.85
C ASN A 94 5.06 21.61 -15.22
N LYS A 95 4.77 21.61 -13.91
CA LYS A 95 4.01 22.68 -13.22
C LYS A 95 4.88 23.80 -12.61
N GLY A 96 6.16 23.89 -12.95
CA GLY A 96 7.12 24.77 -12.28
C GLY A 96 8.13 25.48 -13.16
N ARG A 97 7.81 25.81 -14.42
CA ARG A 97 8.63 26.72 -15.22
C ARG A 97 7.80 27.98 -15.53
N PRO A 98 8.04 29.11 -14.85
CA PRO A 98 7.72 30.39 -15.47
C PRO A 98 8.65 30.55 -16.67
N GLU A 99 8.13 31.08 -17.78
CA GLU A 99 8.97 31.58 -18.87
C GLU A 99 9.91 32.68 -18.38
#